data_AF-A0A7R9ES46-F1
#
_entry.id   AF-A0A7R9ES46-F1
#
_cell.length_a   1.000
_cell.length_b   1.000
_cell.length_c   1.000
_cell.angle_alpha   90.00
_cell.angle_beta   90.00
_cell.angle_gamma   90.00
#
_symmetry.space_group_name_H-M   'P 1'
#
loop_
_entity.id
_entity.type
_entity.pdbx_description
1 polymer ?
#
loop_
_entity_poly.entity_id
_entity_poly.type
_entity_poly.pdbx_seq_one_letter_code
_entity_poly.pdbx_strand_id
1 'polypeptide(L)'
;MMFIKYAAFHLQQLGVKKQREIEEKGKDMNGEKEDNNKLVAFPDLEKSCKELEASSSESQIDADSAKKIVESITDSITSGEKKELEENTKEIVRKAAEAVGSLKETEFDVRFNPDVYSPGVNHVDPTNTLIKKQRQLVRDAADFLVTVQIPTFIRDCLDHTAAPMDGVTLAEALHNRGINIRYLGKIAQMLAKVKQLEYLYDIVVAELLIRAAKHVFTAYMQVWNEMECLEHL
;
A
#
# COMPACT_ATOMS: atom_id res chain seq x y z
N MET A 1 -1.20 -3.70 -1.23
CA MET A 1 -0.49 -3.08 -2.38
C MET A 1 -1.47 -2.85 -3.53
N MET A 2 -1.68 -1.60 -3.97
CA MET A 2 -2.63 -1.28 -5.07
C MET A 2 -2.26 -1.92 -6.41
N PHE A 3 -0.97 -2.04 -6.72
CA PHE A 3 -0.50 -2.66 -7.97
C PHE A 3 -1.07 -4.07 -8.18
N ILE A 4 -1.01 -4.91 -7.14
CA ILE A 4 -1.53 -6.28 -7.17
C ILE A 4 -3.05 -6.28 -7.37
N LYS A 5 -3.77 -5.33 -6.75
CA LYS A 5 -5.22 -5.20 -6.93
C LYS A 5 -5.58 -4.80 -8.36
N TYR A 6 -4.87 -3.82 -8.95
CA TYR A 6 -5.06 -3.41 -10.34
C TYR A 6 -4.71 -4.52 -11.33
N ALA A 7 -3.61 -5.25 -11.10
CA ALA A 7 -3.23 -6.40 -11.91
C ALA A 7 -4.30 -7.50 -11.84
N ALA A 8 -4.79 -7.84 -10.64
CA ALA A 8 -5.86 -8.81 -10.42
C ALA A 8 -7.15 -8.41 -11.16
N PHE A 9 -7.54 -7.13 -11.06
CA PHE A 9 -8.73 -6.59 -11.73
C PHE A 9 -8.63 -6.73 -13.26
N HIS A 10 -7.50 -6.36 -13.85
CA HIS A 10 -7.30 -6.50 -15.29
C HIS A 10 -7.19 -7.98 -15.74
N LEU A 11 -6.60 -8.86 -14.93
CA LEU A 11 -6.60 -10.31 -15.17
C LEU A 11 -8.02 -10.87 -15.21
N GLN A 12 -8.87 -10.49 -14.24
CA GLN A 12 -10.26 -10.92 -14.17
C GLN A 12 -11.05 -10.49 -15.41
N GLN A 13 -10.88 -9.26 -15.89
CA GLN A 13 -11.54 -8.78 -17.11
C GLN A 13 -11.13 -9.59 -18.35
N LEU A 14 -9.87 -9.98 -18.45
CA LEU A 14 -9.39 -10.83 -19.56
C LEU A 14 -9.94 -12.25 -19.46
N GLY A 15 -10.01 -12.81 -18.26
CA GLY A 15 -10.67 -14.11 -18.03
C GLY A 15 -12.13 -14.11 -18.50
N VAL A 16 -12.89 -13.06 -18.15
CA VAL A 16 -14.30 -12.91 -18.58
C VAL A 16 -14.43 -12.75 -20.10
N LYS A 17 -13.54 -11.98 -20.74
CA LYS A 17 -13.54 -11.83 -22.21
C LYS A 17 -13.26 -13.15 -22.92
N LYS A 18 -12.26 -13.91 -22.46
CA LYS A 18 -11.90 -15.20 -23.04
C LYS A 18 -13.02 -16.23 -22.90
N GLN A 19 -13.74 -16.23 -21.76
CA GLN A 19 -14.90 -17.09 -21.55
C GLN A 19 -16.02 -16.78 -22.56
N ARG A 20 -16.29 -15.49 -22.82
CA ARG A 20 -17.28 -15.06 -23.82
C ARG A 20 -16.88 -15.44 -25.24
N GLU A 21 -15.60 -15.31 -25.59
CA GLU A 21 -15.10 -15.73 -26.91
C GLU A 21 -15.21 -17.24 -27.13
N ILE A 22 -15.06 -18.06 -26.08
CA ILE A 22 -15.26 -19.51 -26.14
C ILE A 22 -16.76 -19.85 -26.30
N GLU A 23 -17.65 -19.15 -25.60
CA GLU A 23 -19.10 -19.32 -25.70
C GLU A 23 -19.66 -18.86 -27.07
N GLU A 24 -19.08 -17.82 -27.67
CA GLU A 24 -19.43 -17.35 -29.02
C GLU A 24 -18.94 -18.32 -30.11
N LYS A 25 -17.70 -18.86 -29.99
CA LYS A 25 -17.18 -19.87 -30.94
C LYS A 25 -17.88 -21.23 -30.81
N GLY A 26 -18.42 -21.57 -29.63
CA GLY A 26 -19.18 -22.80 -29.41
C GLY A 26 -20.59 -22.82 -30.03
N LYS A 27 -21.13 -21.67 -30.46
CA LYS A 27 -22.44 -21.60 -31.11
C LYS A 27 -22.44 -21.93 -32.61
N ASP A 28 -21.27 -22.00 -33.24
CA ASP A 28 -21.16 -22.23 -34.70
C ASP A 28 -20.85 -23.68 -35.11
N MET A 29 -20.67 -24.63 -34.19
CA MET A 29 -20.60 -26.07 -34.53
C MET A 29 -21.34 -26.93 -33.52
N ASN A 30 -22.51 -27.43 -33.92
CA ASN A 30 -23.29 -28.39 -33.15
C ASN A 30 -22.83 -29.83 -33.50
N GLY A 31 -22.33 -30.57 -32.51
CA GLY A 31 -21.95 -31.98 -32.62
C GLY A 31 -21.37 -32.55 -31.31
N GLU A 32 -22.11 -33.47 -30.69
CA GLU A 32 -21.95 -34.05 -29.35
C GLU A 32 -20.55 -34.61 -28.97
N LYS A 33 -20.08 -34.37 -27.73
CA LYS A 33 -20.05 -35.33 -26.59
C LYS A 33 -19.33 -34.78 -25.35
N GLU A 34 -19.76 -35.31 -24.20
CA GLU A 34 -19.45 -34.99 -22.79
C GLU A 34 -17.96 -35.03 -22.40
N ASP A 35 -17.51 -34.16 -21.48
CA ASP A 35 -17.05 -34.61 -20.15
C ASP A 35 -16.76 -33.46 -19.14
N ASN A 36 -17.27 -33.65 -17.92
CA ASN A 36 -16.88 -33.05 -16.63
C ASN A 36 -16.43 -31.58 -16.56
N ASN A 37 -17.38 -30.64 -16.60
CA ASN A 37 -17.15 -29.26 -16.20
C ASN A 37 -17.68 -29.02 -14.77
N LYS A 38 -16.76 -28.92 -13.78
CA LYS A 38 -17.10 -28.34 -12.48
C LYS A 38 -17.35 -26.84 -12.68
N LEU A 39 -18.59 -26.53 -13.01
CA LEU A 39 -19.18 -25.20 -12.89
C LEU A 39 -18.97 -24.69 -11.46
N VAL A 40 -18.10 -23.71 -11.29
CA VAL A 40 -18.22 -22.77 -10.17
C VAL A 40 -18.98 -21.58 -10.73
N ALA A 41 -20.31 -21.68 -10.67
CA ALA A 41 -21.17 -20.53 -10.86
C ALA A 41 -20.86 -19.53 -9.74
N PHE A 42 -20.31 -18.37 -10.09
CA PHE A 42 -20.28 -17.22 -9.18
C PHE A 42 -21.35 -16.22 -9.62
N PRO A 43 -22.41 -16.02 -8.81
CA PRO A 43 -23.56 -15.22 -9.17
C PRO A 43 -23.25 -13.72 -9.10
N ASP A 44 -23.90 -12.97 -10.00
CA ASP A 44 -24.17 -11.53 -9.98
C ASP A 44 -22.99 -10.57 -9.74
N LEU A 45 -22.33 -10.18 -10.83
CA LEU A 45 -21.53 -8.95 -10.85
C LEU A 45 -21.79 -8.07 -12.08
N GLU A 46 -22.97 -8.21 -12.70
CA GLU A 46 -23.37 -7.30 -13.79
C GLU A 46 -23.84 -5.93 -13.26
N LYS A 47 -24.08 -5.83 -11.95
CA LYS A 47 -24.39 -4.57 -11.25
C LYS A 47 -23.15 -3.78 -10.81
N SER A 48 -21.98 -4.39 -10.74
CA SER A 48 -20.74 -3.71 -10.29
C SER A 48 -20.02 -2.95 -11.39
N CYS A 49 -20.43 -3.09 -12.65
CA CYS A 49 -19.74 -2.52 -13.80
C CYS A 49 -20.17 -1.09 -14.15
N LYS A 50 -21.12 -0.48 -13.42
CA LYS A 50 -21.57 0.91 -13.64
C LYS A 50 -21.32 1.88 -12.48
N GLU A 51 -20.82 1.41 -11.34
CA GLU A 51 -20.53 2.26 -10.17
C GLU A 51 -19.04 2.60 -10.00
N LEU A 52 -18.14 2.01 -10.80
CA LEU A 52 -16.69 2.20 -10.67
C LEU A 52 -16.16 3.52 -11.27
N GLU A 53 -17.00 4.30 -11.95
CA GLU A 53 -16.65 5.66 -12.39
C GLU A 53 -17.12 6.76 -11.42
N ALA A 54 -17.87 6.42 -10.36
CA ALA A 54 -18.57 7.44 -9.57
C ALA A 54 -18.78 7.12 -8.08
N SER A 55 -17.80 6.57 -7.34
CA SER A 55 -17.77 6.77 -5.87
C SER A 55 -16.49 6.25 -5.22
N SER A 56 -15.89 7.12 -4.42
CA SER A 56 -15.02 6.78 -3.31
C SER A 56 -15.70 5.79 -2.36
N SER A 57 -15.37 4.50 -2.47
CA SER A 57 -15.57 3.51 -1.41
C SER A 57 -14.83 2.21 -1.73
N GLU A 58 -13.97 1.82 -0.80
CA GLU A 58 -13.12 0.63 -0.84
C GLU A 58 -13.91 -0.67 -1.01
N SER A 59 -13.80 -1.30 -2.18
CA SER A 59 -13.97 -2.76 -2.26
C SER A 59 -12.68 -3.40 -1.71
N GLN A 60 -12.71 -3.81 -0.44
CA GLN A 60 -11.62 -4.43 0.30
C GLN A 60 -11.30 -5.84 -0.21
N ILE A 61 -10.67 -5.95 -1.38
CA ILE A 61 -9.88 -7.15 -1.67
C ILE A 61 -8.55 -6.98 -0.94
N ASP A 62 -8.27 -7.84 0.02
CA ASP A 62 -6.99 -7.86 0.73
C ASP A 62 -5.83 -8.14 -0.24
N ALA A 63 -4.63 -7.62 0.04
CA ALA A 63 -3.49 -7.82 -0.86
C ALA A 63 -3.15 -9.31 -1.06
N ASP A 64 -3.36 -10.14 -0.03
CA ASP A 64 -3.13 -11.59 -0.10
C ASP A 64 -4.21 -12.29 -0.92
N SER A 65 -5.46 -11.82 -0.84
CA SER A 65 -6.54 -12.31 -1.70
C SER A 65 -6.30 -11.96 -3.16
N ALA A 66 -5.89 -10.71 -3.44
CA ALA A 66 -5.55 -10.27 -4.80
C ALA A 66 -4.37 -11.07 -5.38
N LYS A 67 -3.36 -11.38 -4.56
CA LYS A 67 -2.22 -12.21 -4.97
C LYS A 67 -2.66 -13.62 -5.39
N LYS A 68 -3.51 -14.27 -4.59
CA LYS A 68 -4.08 -15.59 -4.92
C LYS A 68 -4.89 -15.57 -6.22
N ILE A 69 -5.66 -14.50 -6.45
CA ILE A 69 -6.44 -14.33 -7.69
C ILE A 69 -5.50 -14.25 -8.90
N VAL A 70 -4.42 -13.47 -8.79
CA VAL A 70 -3.42 -13.34 -9.87
C VAL A 70 -2.76 -14.69 -10.16
N GLU A 71 -2.34 -15.43 -9.13
CA GLU A 71 -1.72 -16.75 -9.28
C GLU A 71 -2.68 -17.74 -9.95
N SER A 72 -3.91 -17.88 -9.42
CA SER A 72 -4.91 -18.83 -9.93
C SER A 72 -5.32 -18.56 -11.38
N ILE A 73 -5.48 -17.29 -11.76
CA ILE A 73 -5.86 -16.93 -13.12
C ILE A 73 -4.66 -17.10 -14.06
N THR A 74 -3.44 -16.78 -13.62
CA THR A 74 -2.23 -17.01 -14.43
C THR A 74 -2.04 -18.50 -14.76
N ASP A 75 -2.26 -19.39 -13.79
CA ASP A 75 -2.16 -20.84 -13.99
C ASP A 75 -3.25 -21.37 -14.94
N SER A 76 -4.47 -20.86 -14.81
CA SER A 76 -5.59 -21.26 -15.68
C SER A 76 -5.39 -20.79 -17.14
N ILE A 77 -4.77 -19.63 -17.34
CA ILE A 77 -4.59 -19.04 -18.68
C ILE A 77 -3.33 -19.63 -19.38
N THR A 78 -2.26 -19.97 -18.66
CA THR A 78 -1.00 -20.49 -19.22
C THR A 78 -1.07 -21.91 -19.81
N SER A 79 -2.21 -22.59 -19.65
CA SER A 79 -2.45 -23.96 -20.11
C SER A 79 -2.77 -24.10 -21.62
N GLY A 80 -2.84 -23.00 -22.38
CA GLY A 80 -3.09 -23.03 -23.84
C GLY A 80 -2.54 -21.81 -24.60
N GLU A 81 -2.03 -22.04 -25.82
CA GLU A 81 -1.47 -21.10 -26.82
C GLU A 81 -0.58 -19.95 -26.29
N LYS A 82 0.75 -20.16 -26.35
CA LYS A 82 1.78 -19.39 -25.65
C LYS A 82 1.99 -17.92 -26.08
N LYS A 83 1.72 -17.52 -27.33
CA LYS A 83 2.21 -16.22 -27.85
C LYS A 83 1.27 -15.03 -27.63
N GLU A 84 -0.03 -15.19 -27.86
CA GLU A 84 -1.02 -14.10 -27.68
C GLU A 84 -1.24 -13.78 -26.20
N LEU A 85 -1.02 -14.78 -25.35
CA LEU A 85 -1.14 -14.73 -23.90
C LEU A 85 -0.04 -13.91 -23.21
N GLU A 86 1.20 -14.07 -23.69
CA GLU A 86 2.37 -13.34 -23.17
C GLU A 86 2.23 -11.84 -23.41
N GLU A 87 1.67 -11.45 -24.57
CA GLU A 87 1.42 -10.05 -24.91
C GLU A 87 0.30 -9.44 -24.04
N ASN A 88 -0.79 -10.19 -23.82
CA ASN A 88 -1.88 -9.76 -22.94
C ASN A 88 -1.44 -9.61 -21.49
N THR A 89 -0.57 -10.50 -21.01
CA THR A 89 -0.03 -10.43 -19.63
C THR A 89 0.88 -9.22 -19.47
N LYS A 90 1.75 -8.95 -20.46
CA LYS A 90 2.57 -7.73 -20.47
C LYS A 90 1.71 -6.46 -20.46
N GLU A 91 0.61 -6.45 -21.21
CA GLU A 91 -0.30 -5.31 -21.27
C GLU A 91 -0.99 -5.05 -19.91
N ILE A 92 -1.36 -6.11 -19.19
CA ILE A 92 -1.90 -6.00 -17.83
C ILE A 92 -0.87 -5.38 -16.89
N VAL A 93 0.37 -5.90 -16.93
CA VAL A 93 1.46 -5.39 -16.09
C VAL A 93 1.74 -3.93 -16.41
N ARG A 94 1.74 -3.55 -17.70
CA ARG A 94 1.90 -2.17 -18.15
C ARG A 94 0.81 -1.26 -17.61
N LYS A 95 -0.47 -1.65 -17.72
CA LYS A 95 -1.60 -0.87 -17.19
C LYS A 95 -1.55 -0.75 -15.67
N ALA A 96 -1.23 -1.84 -14.97
CA ALA A 96 -1.08 -1.81 -13.52
C ALA A 96 0.10 -0.93 -13.08
N ALA A 97 1.22 -0.97 -13.81
CA ALA A 97 2.40 -0.16 -13.58
C ALA A 97 2.10 1.33 -13.80
N GLU A 98 1.41 1.67 -14.88
CA GLU A 98 0.97 3.04 -15.17
C GLU A 98 0.01 3.58 -14.10
N ALA A 99 -0.97 2.76 -13.68
CA ALA A 99 -1.97 3.13 -12.68
C ALA A 99 -1.36 3.49 -11.32
N VAL A 100 -0.27 2.82 -10.92
CA VAL A 100 0.44 3.11 -9.66
C VAL A 100 1.58 4.10 -9.80
N GLY A 101 1.81 4.65 -11.00
CA GLY A 101 2.91 5.58 -11.26
C GLY A 101 4.29 4.93 -11.16
N SER A 102 4.43 3.67 -11.58
CA SER A 102 5.72 2.98 -11.70
C SER A 102 6.65 3.72 -12.67
N LEU A 103 7.95 3.68 -12.40
CA LEU A 103 8.99 4.20 -13.31
C LEU A 103 9.25 3.28 -14.50
N LYS A 104 8.94 1.99 -14.37
CA LYS A 104 9.10 1.00 -15.43
C LYS A 104 7.74 0.40 -15.79
N GLU A 105 7.53 0.17 -17.08
CA GLU A 105 6.28 -0.40 -17.60
C GLU A 105 6.16 -1.91 -17.36
N THR A 106 7.30 -2.60 -17.21
CA THR A 106 7.35 -4.07 -17.11
C THR A 106 7.42 -4.59 -15.68
N GLU A 107 7.56 -3.72 -14.69
CA GLU A 107 7.70 -4.10 -13.29
C GLU A 107 7.18 -3.02 -12.34
N PHE A 108 7.02 -3.40 -11.08
CA PHE A 108 6.67 -2.48 -10.01
C PHE A 108 7.93 -1.78 -9.47
N ASP A 109 8.21 -0.56 -9.93
CA ASP A 109 9.28 0.32 -9.42
C ASP A 109 8.67 1.68 -9.06
N VAL A 110 8.22 1.81 -7.81
CA VAL A 110 7.67 3.07 -7.27
C VAL A 110 8.74 3.76 -6.44
N ARG A 111 9.01 5.02 -6.76
CA ARG A 111 9.95 5.88 -6.01
C ARG A 111 9.27 7.16 -5.57
N PHE A 112 9.45 7.50 -4.31
CA PHE A 112 8.94 8.74 -3.74
C PHE A 112 9.94 9.87 -3.95
N ASN A 113 9.44 11.03 -4.38
CA ASN A 113 10.21 12.26 -4.39
C ASN A 113 10.09 12.94 -3.02
N PRO A 114 11.16 12.99 -2.19
CA PRO A 114 11.10 13.60 -0.86
C PRO A 114 10.89 15.11 -0.91
N ASP A 115 11.25 15.76 -2.03
CA ASP A 115 11.23 17.22 -2.17
C ASP A 115 9.91 17.77 -2.71
N VAL A 116 8.92 16.91 -2.97
CA VAL A 116 7.67 17.31 -3.64
C VAL A 116 6.82 18.31 -2.83
N TYR A 117 7.04 18.36 -1.51
CA TYR A 117 6.45 19.30 -0.55
C TYR A 117 7.52 20.12 0.21
N SER A 118 8.79 20.08 -0.21
CA SER A 118 9.84 20.83 0.47
C SER A 118 9.64 22.34 0.23
N PRO A 119 9.57 23.18 1.29
CA PRO A 119 9.25 24.61 1.15
C PRO A 119 10.33 25.42 0.43
N GLY A 120 11.54 24.87 0.27
CA GLY A 120 12.66 25.51 -0.43
C GLY A 120 12.88 25.01 -1.87
N VAL A 121 12.06 24.09 -2.37
CA VAL A 121 12.27 23.46 -3.69
C VAL A 121 11.22 23.94 -4.69
N ASN A 122 11.67 24.70 -5.68
CA ASN A 122 10.85 25.13 -6.81
C ASN A 122 10.99 24.14 -7.97
N HIS A 123 9.92 23.41 -8.25
CA HIS A 123 9.84 22.53 -9.40
C HIS A 123 9.68 23.36 -10.68
N VAL A 124 10.45 23.02 -11.72
CA VAL A 124 10.54 23.79 -12.98
C VAL A 124 9.17 24.03 -13.63
N ASP A 125 8.28 23.04 -13.55
CA ASP A 125 6.89 23.16 -13.97
C ASP A 125 5.94 22.58 -12.90
N PRO A 126 5.34 23.42 -12.05
CA PRO A 126 4.44 22.96 -10.99
C PRO A 126 3.09 22.48 -11.52
N THR A 127 2.75 22.78 -12.78
CA THR A 127 1.51 22.33 -13.42
C THR A 127 1.65 20.97 -14.10
N ASN A 128 2.89 20.51 -14.27
CA ASN A 128 3.25 19.24 -14.87
C ASN A 128 2.49 18.07 -14.21
N THR A 129 1.90 17.22 -15.04
CA THR A 129 1.18 16.02 -14.63
C THR A 129 2.05 15.08 -13.81
N LEU A 130 3.36 15.02 -14.07
CA LEU A 130 4.31 14.19 -13.34
C LEU A 130 4.45 14.63 -11.88
N ILE A 131 4.65 15.92 -11.61
CA ILE A 131 4.75 16.45 -10.25
C ILE A 131 3.44 16.25 -9.49
N LYS A 132 2.30 16.41 -10.16
CA LYS A 132 0.98 16.11 -9.55
C LYS A 132 0.86 14.63 -9.16
N LYS A 133 1.29 13.71 -10.03
CA LYS A 133 1.32 12.27 -9.72
C LYS A 133 2.25 11.96 -8.54
N GLN A 134 3.46 12.53 -8.50
CA GLN A 134 4.38 12.37 -7.38
C GLN A 134 3.80 12.88 -6.06
N ARG A 135 3.12 14.04 -6.08
CA ARG A 135 2.43 14.60 -4.91
C ARG A 135 1.32 13.70 -4.40
N GLN A 136 0.56 13.10 -5.32
CA GLN A 136 -0.50 12.16 -4.98
C GLN A 136 0.08 10.90 -4.37
N LEU A 137 1.13 10.33 -4.96
CA LEU A 137 1.83 9.15 -4.43
C LEU A 137 2.28 9.34 -2.97
N VAL A 138 2.87 10.49 -2.65
CA VAL A 138 3.27 10.83 -1.27
C VAL A 138 2.08 10.97 -0.34
N ARG A 139 0.96 11.55 -0.81
CA ARG A 139 -0.28 11.65 -0.01
C ARG A 139 -0.89 10.28 0.26
N ASP A 140 -0.97 9.43 -0.76
CA ASP A 140 -1.54 8.08 -0.64
C ASP A 140 -0.71 7.24 0.34
N ALA A 141 0.63 7.35 0.29
CA ALA A 141 1.51 6.70 1.24
C ALA A 141 1.35 7.24 2.66
N ALA A 142 1.20 8.55 2.84
CA ALA A 142 0.97 9.17 4.14
C ALA A 142 -0.39 8.76 4.73
N ASP A 143 -1.43 8.72 3.90
CA ASP A 143 -2.76 8.25 4.30
C ASP A 143 -2.72 6.79 4.72
N PHE A 144 -2.16 5.91 3.89
CA PHE A 144 -1.97 4.49 4.19
C PHE A 144 -1.22 4.26 5.51
N LEU A 145 -0.19 5.06 5.79
CA LEU A 145 0.56 4.96 7.04
C LEU A 145 -0.36 5.21 8.26
N VAL A 146 -1.21 6.24 8.20
CA VAL A 146 -2.06 6.67 9.30
C VAL A 146 -3.31 5.82 9.44
N THR A 147 -3.95 5.44 8.32
CA THR A 147 -5.25 4.76 8.30
C THR A 147 -5.12 3.24 8.29
N VAL A 148 -3.98 2.69 7.87
CA VAL A 148 -3.77 1.24 7.76
C VAL A 148 -2.59 0.76 8.59
N GLN A 149 -1.38 1.28 8.38
CA GLN A 149 -0.18 0.73 9.04
C GLN A 149 -0.18 0.91 10.55
N ILE A 150 -0.46 2.12 11.05
CA ILE A 150 -0.50 2.38 12.49
C ILE A 150 -1.59 1.54 13.19
N PRO A 151 -2.85 1.50 12.72
CA PRO A 151 -3.85 0.60 13.29
C PRO A 151 -3.46 -0.88 13.23
N THR A 152 -2.80 -1.31 12.15
CA THR A 152 -2.33 -2.70 12.02
C THR A 152 -1.25 -3.01 13.05
N PHE A 153 -0.29 -2.11 13.27
CA PHE A 153 0.70 -2.27 14.33
C PHE A 153 0.05 -2.43 15.72
N ILE A 154 -0.98 -1.64 16.03
CA ILE A 154 -1.69 -1.76 17.32
C ILE A 154 -2.42 -3.11 17.43
N ARG A 155 -3.03 -3.59 16.33
CA ARG A 155 -3.63 -4.93 16.29
C ARG A 155 -2.58 -6.02 16.48
N ASP A 156 -1.44 -5.91 15.83
CA ASP A 156 -0.31 -6.85 15.99
C ASP A 156 0.14 -6.91 17.47
N CYS A 157 0.12 -5.79 18.20
CA CYS A 157 0.38 -5.77 19.63
C CYS A 157 -0.71 -6.45 20.46
N LEU A 158 -1.98 -6.25 20.10
CA LEU A 158 -3.11 -6.94 20.74
C LEU A 158 -3.04 -8.46 20.55
N ASP A 159 -2.65 -8.90 19.35
CA ASP A 159 -2.51 -10.31 18.98
C ASP A 159 -1.17 -10.91 19.43
N HIS A 160 -0.35 -10.12 20.13
CA HIS A 160 0.98 -10.48 20.64
C HIS A 160 1.98 -10.95 19.57
N THR A 161 1.73 -10.62 18.30
CA THR A 161 2.69 -10.84 17.20
C THR A 161 3.82 -9.81 17.24
N ALA A 162 3.59 -8.66 17.87
CA ALA A 162 4.63 -7.69 18.24
C ALA A 162 4.45 -7.22 19.69
N ALA A 163 5.38 -7.56 20.58
CA ALA A 163 5.30 -7.20 21.99
C ALA A 163 6.53 -6.38 22.43
N PRO A 164 6.63 -5.09 22.04
CA PRO A 164 7.72 -4.24 22.52
C PRO A 164 7.56 -4.02 24.03
N MET A 165 8.62 -4.30 24.78
CA MET A 165 8.64 -4.23 26.25
C MET A 165 9.37 -3.00 26.79
N ASP A 166 10.10 -2.29 25.94
CA ASP A 166 10.81 -1.06 26.27
C ASP A 166 10.81 -0.09 25.08
N GLY A 167 11.33 1.12 25.30
CA GLY A 167 11.38 2.17 24.29
C GLY A 167 12.26 1.84 23.08
N VAL A 168 13.33 1.07 23.28
CA VAL A 168 14.26 0.64 22.23
C VAL A 168 13.54 -0.33 21.28
N THR A 169 12.98 -1.39 21.83
CA THR A 169 12.22 -2.42 21.09
C THR A 169 10.98 -1.80 20.43
N LEU A 170 10.34 -0.82 21.08
CA LEU A 170 9.25 -0.05 20.46
C LEU A 170 9.72 0.70 19.21
N ALA A 171 10.83 1.43 19.30
CA ALA A 171 11.36 2.17 18.16
C ALA A 171 11.75 1.23 17.01
N GLU A 172 12.39 0.10 17.31
CA GLU A 172 12.71 -0.94 16.32
C GLU A 172 11.46 -1.55 15.69
N ALA A 173 10.44 -1.89 16.49
CA ALA A 173 9.19 -2.46 16.00
C ALA A 173 8.43 -1.51 15.06
N LEU A 174 8.48 -0.21 15.34
CA LEU A 174 7.93 0.83 14.47
C LEU A 174 8.73 0.97 13.18
N HIS A 175 10.06 1.06 13.26
CA HIS A 175 10.92 1.19 12.10
C HIS A 175 10.85 -0.04 11.17
N ASN A 176 10.74 -1.25 11.72
CA ASN A 176 10.57 -2.49 10.94
C ASN A 176 9.26 -2.49 10.13
N ARG A 177 8.24 -1.75 10.57
CA ARG A 177 6.98 -1.53 9.83
C ARG A 177 6.99 -0.26 8.98
N GLY A 178 8.13 0.43 8.86
CA GLY A 178 8.25 1.70 8.14
C GLY A 178 7.52 2.87 8.80
N ILE A 179 7.17 2.76 10.09
CA ILE A 179 6.51 3.82 10.83
C ILE A 179 7.57 4.73 11.43
N ASN A 180 7.57 5.99 10.99
CA ASN A 180 8.49 6.98 11.54
C ASN A 180 8.14 7.30 13.00
N ILE A 181 9.16 7.46 13.84
CA ILE A 181 9.00 7.75 15.27
C ILE A 181 8.22 9.04 15.56
N ARG A 182 8.13 9.98 14.60
CA ARG A 182 7.30 11.19 14.72
C ARG A 182 5.82 10.89 14.96
N TYR A 183 5.36 9.69 14.60
CA TYR A 183 3.98 9.26 14.78
C TYR A 183 3.68 8.75 16.20
N LEU A 184 4.65 8.74 17.13
CA LEU A 184 4.43 8.35 18.54
C LEU A 184 3.23 9.08 19.17
N GLY A 185 3.06 10.38 18.90
CA GLY A 185 1.91 11.12 19.41
C GLY A 185 0.56 10.60 18.90
N LYS A 186 0.48 10.19 17.63
CA LYS A 186 -0.73 9.58 17.06
C LYS A 186 -0.98 8.19 17.64
N ILE A 187 0.08 7.40 17.79
CA ILE A 187 0.02 6.07 18.38
C ILE A 187 -0.46 6.16 19.84
N ALA A 188 0.06 7.11 20.63
CA ALA A 188 -0.37 7.35 22.01
C ALA A 188 -1.87 7.65 22.10
N GLN A 189 -2.39 8.52 21.22
CA GLN A 189 -3.83 8.85 21.18
C GLN A 189 -4.72 7.64 20.86
N MET A 190 -4.21 6.71 20.05
CA MET A 190 -4.94 5.49 19.70
C MET A 190 -4.87 4.46 20.83
N LEU A 191 -3.69 4.26 21.41
CA LEU A 191 -3.48 3.35 22.55
C LEU A 191 -4.23 3.79 23.81
N ALA A 192 -4.41 5.09 24.03
CA ALA A 192 -5.23 5.62 25.13
C ALA A 192 -6.67 5.09 25.13
N LYS A 193 -7.15 4.59 23.99
CA LYS A 193 -8.50 4.00 23.83
C LYS A 193 -8.52 2.48 24.05
N VAL A 194 -7.36 1.84 24.20
CA VAL A 194 -7.18 0.38 24.23
C VAL A 194 -6.59 -0.02 25.58
N LYS A 195 -7.45 -0.32 26.55
CA LYS A 195 -7.04 -0.64 27.94
C LYS A 195 -6.14 -1.88 28.02
N GLN A 196 -6.28 -2.84 27.11
CA GLN A 196 -5.44 -4.04 27.08
C GLN A 196 -3.96 -3.73 26.80
N LEU A 197 -3.67 -2.59 26.18
CA LEU A 197 -2.32 -2.14 25.85
C LEU A 197 -1.87 -0.94 26.69
N GLU A 198 -2.38 -0.82 27.92
CA GLU A 198 -1.99 0.25 28.86
C GLU A 198 -0.48 0.28 29.09
N TYR A 199 0.17 -0.88 29.26
CA TYR A 199 1.62 -0.97 29.41
C TYR A 199 2.37 -0.33 28.21
N LEU A 200 1.84 -0.52 26.99
CA LEU A 200 2.44 0.00 25.78
C LEU A 200 2.19 1.50 25.64
N TYR A 201 1.03 1.97 26.07
CA TYR A 201 0.74 3.39 26.16
C TYR A 201 1.75 4.10 27.07
N ASP A 202 2.05 3.54 28.24
CA ASP A 202 3.02 4.11 29.18
C ASP A 202 4.43 4.20 28.57
N ILE A 203 4.87 3.15 27.87
CA ILE A 203 6.17 3.15 27.16
C ILE A 203 6.20 4.24 26.08
N VAL A 204 5.13 4.37 25.28
CA VAL A 204 5.04 5.38 24.22
C VAL A 204 5.08 6.80 24.79
N VAL A 205 4.39 7.04 25.91
CA VAL A 205 4.39 8.34 26.59
C VAL A 205 5.77 8.64 27.19
N ALA A 206 6.41 7.66 27.83
CA ALA A 206 7.75 7.81 28.37
C ALA A 206 8.78 8.15 27.27
N GLU A 207 8.73 7.46 26.12
CA GLU A 207 9.56 7.77 24.95
C GLU A 207 9.32 9.19 24.43
N LEU A 208 8.07 9.65 24.37
CA LEU A 208 7.73 11.00 23.96
C LEU A 208 8.35 12.05 24.89
N LEU A 209 8.23 11.84 26.21
CA LEU A 209 8.78 12.73 27.23
C LEU A 209 10.31 12.77 27.20
N ILE A 210 10.98 11.61 27.12
CA ILE A 210 12.44 11.52 27.06
C ILE A 210 12.97 12.22 25.81
N ARG A 211 12.31 12.07 24.66
CA ARG A 211 12.69 12.76 23.41
C ARG A 211 12.51 14.27 23.51
N ALA A 212 11.41 14.73 24.12
CA ALA A 212 11.18 16.15 24.36
C ALA A 212 12.23 16.73 25.32
N ALA A 213 12.51 16.04 26.42
CA ALA A 213 13.55 16.43 27.39
C ALA A 213 14.93 16.49 26.73
N LYS A 214 15.30 15.47 25.95
CA LYS A 214 16.55 15.46 25.18
C LYS A 214 16.65 16.65 24.24
N HIS A 215 15.57 16.98 23.52
CA HIS A 215 15.56 18.10 22.57
C HIS A 215 15.80 19.44 23.29
N VAL A 216 15.06 19.72 24.37
CA VAL A 216 15.22 20.94 25.17
C VAL A 216 16.62 21.01 25.78
N PHE A 217 17.10 19.91 26.37
CA PHE A 217 18.41 19.87 27.03
C PHE A 217 19.55 20.03 26.02
N THR A 218 19.45 19.42 24.84
CA THR A 218 20.46 19.55 23.78
C THR A 218 20.55 21.01 23.29
N ALA A 219 19.41 21.67 23.09
CA ALA A 219 19.38 23.09 22.72
C ALA A 219 20.03 23.96 23.80
N TYR A 220 19.73 23.70 25.08
CA TYR A 220 20.33 24.44 26.19
C TYR A 220 21.85 24.24 26.26
N MET A 221 22.33 22.99 26.21
CA MET A 221 23.76 22.68 26.29
C MET A 221 24.57 23.24 25.10
N GLN A 222 23.97 23.31 23.90
CA GLN A 222 24.63 23.88 22.73
C GLN A 222 24.83 25.39 22.85
N VAL A 223 23.86 26.11 23.42
CA VAL A 223 23.97 27.56 23.69
C VAL A 223 25.07 27.86 24.69
N TRP A 224 25.27 27.01 25.70
CA TRP A 224 26.34 27.18 26.68
C TRP A 224 27.74 27.09 26.05
N ASN A 225 27.95 26.15 25.12
CA ASN A 225 29.23 26.05 24.40
C ASN A 225 29.51 27.29 23.53
N GLU A 226 28.49 27.92 22.95
CA GLU A 226 28.67 29.18 22.20
C GLU A 226 29.00 30.37 23.11
N MET A 227 28.46 30.40 24.33
CA MET A 227 28.70 31.49 25.30
C MET A 227 30.13 31.43 25.87
N GLU A 228 30.66 30.25 26.18
CA GLU A 228 32.08 30.10 26.59
C GLU A 228 33.07 30.48 25.48
N CYS A 229 32.73 30.26 24.21
CA CYS A 229 33.57 30.70 23.09
C CYS A 229 33.60 32.23 22.89
N LEU A 230 32.59 32.96 23.38
CA LEU A 230 32.51 34.42 23.29
C LEU A 230 33.16 35.13 24.49
N GLU A 231 33.32 34.47 25.64
CA GLU A 231 34.06 35.02 26.79
C GLU A 231 35.60 34.95 26.63
N HIS A 232 36.07 34.29 25.58
CA HIS A 232 37.51 34.15 25.25
C HIS A 232 37.96 34.90 23.98
N LEU A 233 37.17 35.87 23.50
CA LEU A 233 37.53 36.82 22.42
C LEU A 233 37.51 38.26 22.94
#